data_AF-A0A9W2Y842-F1
#
_entry.id   AF-A0A9W2Y842-F1
#
_cell.length_a   1.000
_cell.length_b   1.000
_cell.length_c   1.000
_cell.angle_alpha   90.00
_cell.angle_beta   90.00
_cell.angle_gamma   90.00
#
_symmetry.space_group_name_H-M   'P 1'
#
loop_
_entity.id
_entity.type
_entity.pdbx_description
1 polymer ?
#
loop_
_entity_poly.entity_id
_entity_poly.type
_entity_poly.pdbx_seq_one_letter_code
_entity_poly.pdbx_strand_id
1 'polypeptide(L)'
;MSQAGQLMPWQLPQQPAPGNKDSSLCVVAVDPVCLVRVQQAEQKANMPAKKKTKKATKKKPGKIENELEEQRRPSLLDVVVLQDHVALQRESLIRVQADRSDLRRCLRNMEQKLQHEIQDRRDISSALCQEELRKEKREREELEEEKDAAICDLQLKLDNMETDYEKILHETLDSLTSQLSVARQGWEDRSTSLHENYKQALSEFGLNALDV
;
A
#
# COMPACT_ATOMS: atom_id res chain seq x y z
N MET A 1 1.75 28.72 -36.39
CA MET A 1 2.84 28.08 -35.62
C MET A 1 2.58 28.36 -34.15
N SER A 2 2.11 27.39 -33.39
CA SER A 2 2.17 27.42 -31.91
C SER A 2 2.09 25.98 -31.43
N GLN A 3 3.18 25.51 -30.83
CA GLN A 3 3.32 24.15 -30.30
C GLN A 3 2.49 24.03 -29.02
N ALA A 4 1.63 23.02 -28.99
CA ALA A 4 1.00 22.56 -27.76
C ALA A 4 2.08 21.86 -26.90
N GLY A 5 2.28 22.37 -25.69
CA GLY A 5 3.15 21.75 -24.69
C GLY A 5 2.59 20.39 -24.29
N GLN A 6 3.29 19.32 -24.67
CA GLN A 6 3.04 17.97 -24.17
C GLN A 6 3.44 17.90 -22.70
N LEU A 7 2.44 17.84 -21.82
CA LEU A 7 2.61 17.41 -20.44
C LEU A 7 2.99 15.92 -20.45
N MET A 8 4.22 15.63 -20.01
CA MET A 8 4.71 14.27 -19.83
C MET A 8 3.97 13.59 -18.67
N PRO A 9 3.48 12.35 -18.84
CA PRO A 9 2.89 11.61 -17.73
C PRO A 9 4.01 11.13 -16.80
N TRP A 10 3.94 11.53 -15.53
CA TRP A 10 4.83 11.07 -14.48
C TRP A 10 4.74 9.54 -14.35
N GLN A 11 5.79 8.81 -14.76
CA GLN A 11 5.91 7.38 -14.49
C GLN A 11 6.47 7.14 -13.08
N LEU A 12 5.69 6.43 -12.27
CA LEU A 12 6.08 5.90 -10.97
C LEU A 12 7.23 4.88 -11.13
N PRO A 13 8.26 4.87 -10.25
CA PRO A 13 9.33 3.88 -10.32
C PRO A 13 8.76 2.46 -10.12
N GLN A 14 8.90 1.61 -11.13
CA GLN A 14 8.57 0.19 -11.00
C GLN A 14 9.52 -0.47 -10.01
N GLN A 15 8.96 -1.08 -8.97
CA GLN A 15 9.66 -1.97 -8.06
C GLN A 15 10.13 -3.23 -8.82
N PRO A 16 11.33 -3.78 -8.52
CA PRO A 16 11.76 -5.03 -9.12
C PRO A 16 10.93 -6.20 -8.60
N ALA A 17 10.63 -7.14 -9.50
CA ALA A 17 9.86 -8.35 -9.22
C ALA A 17 10.47 -9.19 -8.07
N PRO A 18 9.65 -9.85 -7.24
CA PRO A 18 10.16 -10.70 -6.18
C PRO A 18 10.83 -11.94 -6.78
N GLY A 19 12.14 -12.04 -6.56
CA GLY A 19 12.93 -13.22 -6.89
C GLY A 19 12.39 -14.46 -6.18
N ASN A 20 12.18 -15.51 -6.97
CA ASN A 20 11.80 -16.83 -6.50
C ASN A 20 12.84 -17.34 -5.47
N LYS A 21 12.42 -17.51 -4.21
CA LYS A 21 13.18 -18.19 -3.17
C LYS A 21 12.39 -19.40 -2.70
N ASP A 22 12.32 -20.40 -3.57
CA ASP A 22 12.06 -21.78 -3.16
C ASP A 22 13.28 -22.29 -2.37
N SER A 23 13.37 -21.87 -1.10
CA SER A 23 14.21 -22.52 -0.10
C SER A 23 13.32 -23.53 0.63
N SER A 24 12.96 -24.58 -0.09
CA SER A 24 12.32 -25.76 0.49
C SER A 24 13.34 -26.42 1.41
N LEU A 25 13.21 -26.15 2.71
CA LEU A 25 13.91 -26.85 3.78
C LEU A 25 13.82 -28.36 3.55
N CYS A 26 14.99 -28.99 3.52
CA CYS A 26 15.18 -30.42 3.50
C CYS A 26 14.34 -31.09 4.61
N VAL A 27 13.33 -31.86 4.22
CA VAL A 27 12.76 -32.88 5.10
C VAL A 27 13.84 -33.96 5.21
N VAL A 28 14.46 -34.06 6.38
CA VAL A 28 15.34 -35.19 6.70
C VAL A 28 14.45 -36.42 6.72
N ALA A 29 14.45 -37.17 5.62
CA ALA A 29 13.87 -38.49 5.55
C ALA A 29 14.53 -39.36 6.62
N VAL A 30 13.73 -39.89 7.54
CA VAL A 30 14.19 -40.92 8.46
C VAL A 30 14.42 -42.18 7.62
N ASP A 31 15.67 -42.64 7.59
CA ASP A 31 16.13 -43.81 6.84
C ASP A 31 15.21 -45.04 7.05
N PRO A 32 14.70 -45.69 5.99
CA PRO A 32 13.88 -46.91 6.08
C PRO A 32 14.61 -48.14 6.64
N VAL A 33 15.93 -48.05 6.83
CA VAL A 33 16.79 -49.17 7.22
C VAL A 33 16.62 -49.58 8.69
N CYS A 34 16.08 -48.71 9.55
CA CYS A 34 15.95 -49.00 10.98
C CYS A 34 14.74 -49.89 11.33
N LEU A 35 13.71 -49.96 10.48
CA LEU A 35 12.52 -50.78 10.76
C LEU A 35 12.73 -52.28 10.47
N VAL A 36 13.64 -52.62 9.54
CA VAL A 36 13.86 -54.02 9.11
C VAL A 36 14.70 -54.82 10.12
N ARG A 37 15.52 -54.16 10.94
CA ARG A 37 16.39 -54.84 11.92
C ARG A 37 15.68 -55.36 13.17
N VAL A 38 14.47 -54.89 13.47
CA VAL A 38 13.69 -55.36 14.63
C VAL A 38 12.84 -56.59 14.28
N GLN A 39 12.45 -56.78 13.02
CA GLN A 39 11.59 -57.91 12.61
C GLN A 39 12.35 -59.19 12.21
N GLN A 40 13.68 -59.17 12.09
CA GLN A 40 14.48 -60.34 11.68
C GLN A 40 15.12 -61.11 12.85
N ALA A 41 15.00 -60.63 14.09
CA ALA A 41 15.55 -61.27 15.28
C ALA A 41 14.57 -62.20 16.02
N GLU A 42 13.28 -62.23 15.65
CA GLU A 42 12.25 -63.05 16.30
C GLU A 42 11.89 -64.36 15.56
N GLN A 43 12.56 -64.69 14.44
CA GLN A 43 12.33 -65.95 13.73
C GLN A 43 13.63 -66.77 13.57
N LYS A 44 13.79 -67.74 14.49
CA LYS A 44 14.72 -68.91 14.50
C LYS A 44 15.62 -69.00 15.76
N ALA A 45 15.01 -68.94 16.93
CA ALA A 45 15.41 -69.76 18.06
C ALA A 45 14.38 -70.90 18.22
N ASN A 46 14.50 -71.94 17.38
CA ASN A 46 13.77 -73.19 17.57
C ASN A 46 14.67 -74.37 17.15
N MET A 47 15.28 -75.01 18.14
CA MET A 47 16.02 -76.27 18.03
C MET A 47 15.28 -77.33 18.85
N PRO A 48 14.89 -78.48 18.28
CA PRO A 48 14.35 -79.59 19.07
C PRO A 48 15.47 -80.41 19.72
N ALA A 49 15.18 -80.81 20.95
CA ALA A 49 16.04 -81.59 21.83
C ALA A 49 16.37 -83.01 21.30
N LYS A 50 17.59 -83.48 21.59
CA LYS A 50 17.89 -84.92 21.69
C LYS A 50 18.71 -85.24 22.95
N LYS A 51 18.16 -86.21 23.69
CA LYS A 51 18.59 -86.81 24.96
C LYS A 51 20.01 -87.38 24.91
N LYS A 52 20.78 -87.21 25.99
CA LYS A 52 21.66 -88.26 26.53
C LYS A 52 21.70 -88.22 28.06
N THR A 53 21.28 -89.35 28.63
CA THR A 53 21.40 -89.79 30.02
C THR A 53 22.85 -89.70 30.52
N LYS A 54 23.08 -89.16 31.73
CA LYS A 54 24.25 -89.54 32.55
C LYS A 54 24.05 -89.22 34.04
N LYS A 55 23.79 -90.30 34.79
CA LYS A 55 24.36 -90.69 36.08
C LYS A 55 24.37 -89.65 37.21
N ALA A 56 23.39 -89.78 38.11
CA ALA A 56 23.42 -89.20 39.44
C ALA A 56 24.60 -89.77 40.25
N THR A 57 25.46 -88.89 40.75
CA THR A 57 26.39 -89.18 41.84
C THR A 57 26.09 -88.19 42.95
N LYS A 58 25.56 -88.72 44.06
CA LYS A 58 25.02 -87.98 45.21
C LYS A 58 26.17 -87.30 45.98
N LYS A 59 26.33 -85.99 45.81
CA LYS A 59 27.07 -85.10 46.74
C LYS A 59 26.08 -84.11 47.34
N LYS A 60 26.24 -83.78 48.63
CA LYS A 60 25.32 -83.00 49.47
C LYS A 60 24.85 -81.69 48.78
N PRO A 61 23.54 -81.41 48.67
CA PRO A 61 22.98 -80.36 47.82
C PRO A 61 23.19 -78.92 48.35
N GLY A 62 23.24 -78.72 49.66
CA GLY A 62 23.22 -77.37 50.25
C GLY A 62 24.48 -76.51 50.05
N LYS A 63 25.61 -77.06 49.59
CA LYS A 63 26.85 -76.28 49.43
C LYS A 63 27.05 -75.72 48.01
N ILE A 64 26.57 -76.43 46.99
CA ILE A 64 26.66 -76.03 45.57
C ILE A 64 25.54 -75.03 45.23
N GLU A 65 24.36 -75.22 45.83
CA GLU A 65 23.23 -74.31 45.69
C GLU A 65 23.56 -72.93 46.26
N ASN A 66 24.19 -72.89 47.44
CA ASN A 66 24.65 -71.65 48.07
C ASN A 66 25.78 -70.97 47.28
N GLU A 67 26.73 -71.72 46.71
CA GLU A 67 27.84 -71.20 45.88
C GLU A 67 27.36 -70.64 44.51
N LEU A 68 26.37 -71.31 43.88
CA LEU A 68 25.72 -70.81 42.67
C LEU A 68 24.81 -69.61 42.95
N GLU A 69 24.20 -69.55 44.13
CA GLU A 69 23.41 -68.40 44.58
C GLU A 69 24.32 -67.21 44.88
N GLU A 70 25.47 -67.43 45.52
CA GLU A 70 26.52 -66.43 45.74
C GLU A 70 27.08 -65.89 44.42
N GLN A 71 27.22 -66.73 43.39
CA GLN A 71 27.66 -66.31 42.06
C GLN A 71 26.56 -65.60 41.25
N ARG A 72 25.27 -65.87 41.52
CA ARG A 72 24.12 -65.17 40.90
C ARG A 72 23.86 -63.80 41.51
N ARG A 73 24.18 -63.58 42.79
CA ARG A 73 23.94 -62.30 43.49
C ARG A 73 24.64 -61.10 42.84
N PRO A 74 25.94 -61.16 42.45
CA PRO A 74 26.59 -60.09 41.70
C PRO A 74 25.87 -59.79 40.38
N SER A 75 25.52 -60.81 39.61
CA SER A 75 24.82 -60.64 38.32
C SER A 75 23.40 -60.08 38.46
N LEU A 76 22.71 -60.35 39.58
CA LEU A 76 21.41 -59.75 39.88
C LEU A 76 21.53 -58.26 40.21
N LEU A 77 22.59 -57.86 40.91
CA LEU A 77 22.85 -56.45 41.21
C LEU A 77 23.12 -55.65 39.92
N ASP A 78 23.90 -56.23 39.00
CA ASP A 78 24.14 -55.62 37.69
C ASP A 78 22.85 -55.41 36.89
N VAL A 79 21.92 -56.36 36.95
CA VAL A 79 20.60 -56.23 36.29
C VAL A 79 19.80 -55.07 36.88
N VAL A 80 19.79 -54.90 38.20
CA VAL A 80 19.09 -53.79 38.86
C VAL A 80 19.70 -52.44 38.48
N VAL A 81 21.03 -52.33 38.50
CA VAL A 81 21.74 -51.10 38.11
C VAL A 81 21.45 -50.74 36.65
N LEU A 82 21.43 -51.72 35.75
CA LEU A 82 21.08 -51.50 34.35
C LEU A 82 19.61 -51.09 34.18
N GLN A 83 18.69 -51.68 34.95
CA GLN A 83 17.28 -51.27 34.95
C GLN A 83 17.12 -49.81 35.41
N ASP A 84 17.80 -49.41 36.48
CA ASP A 84 17.79 -48.03 36.98
C ASP A 84 18.38 -47.06 35.95
N HIS A 85 19.48 -47.41 35.28
CA HIS A 85 20.06 -46.59 34.22
C HIS A 85 19.07 -46.38 33.07
N VAL A 86 18.39 -47.44 32.64
CA VAL A 86 17.35 -47.36 31.60
C VAL A 86 16.15 -46.53 32.08
N ALA A 87 15.75 -46.64 33.34
CA ALA A 87 14.69 -45.82 33.92
C ALA A 87 15.04 -44.33 33.92
N LEU A 88 16.27 -43.98 34.34
CA LEU A 88 16.78 -42.61 34.29
C LEU A 88 16.86 -42.05 32.86
N GLN A 89 17.32 -42.86 31.90
CA GLN A 89 17.34 -42.48 30.49
C GLN A 89 15.93 -42.18 29.96
N ARG A 90 14.94 -43.02 30.29
CA ARG A 90 13.54 -42.81 29.90
C ARG A 90 12.97 -41.56 30.52
N GLU A 91 13.19 -41.34 31.80
CA GLU A 91 12.72 -40.14 32.50
C GLU A 91 13.32 -38.87 31.90
N SER A 92 14.63 -38.90 31.62
CA SER A 92 15.32 -37.80 30.94
C SER A 92 14.74 -37.52 29.55
N LEU A 93 14.43 -38.56 28.78
CA LEU A 93 13.81 -38.41 27.45
C LEU A 93 12.41 -37.77 27.56
N ILE A 94 11.59 -38.21 28.52
CA ILE A 94 10.25 -37.65 28.75
C ILE A 94 10.35 -36.16 29.11
N ARG A 95 11.26 -35.78 30.00
CA ARG A 95 11.48 -34.37 30.38
C ARG A 95 11.89 -33.52 29.18
N VAL A 96 12.91 -33.95 28.43
CA VAL A 96 13.36 -33.24 27.22
C VAL A 96 12.23 -33.12 26.18
N GLN A 97 11.39 -34.15 26.05
CA GLN A 97 10.25 -34.12 25.13
C GLN A 97 9.15 -33.14 25.58
N ALA A 98 8.90 -33.03 26.89
CA ALA A 98 7.99 -32.05 27.47
C ALA A 98 8.53 -30.63 27.26
N ASP A 99 9.77 -30.37 27.66
CA ASP A 99 10.45 -29.07 27.50
C ASP A 99 10.45 -28.62 26.03
N ARG A 100 10.75 -29.54 25.10
CA ARG A 100 10.68 -29.27 23.66
C ARG A 100 9.27 -28.91 23.22
N SER A 101 8.25 -29.55 23.76
CA SER A 101 6.85 -29.28 23.41
C SER A 101 6.38 -27.93 23.95
N ASP A 102 6.82 -27.58 25.16
CA ASP A 102 6.57 -26.28 25.77
C ASP A 102 7.29 -25.16 25.04
N LEU A 103 8.57 -25.32 24.71
CA LEU A 103 9.31 -24.34 23.92
C LEU A 103 8.66 -24.11 22.56
N ARG A 104 8.24 -25.17 21.86
CA ARG A 104 7.50 -25.04 20.59
C ARG A 104 6.18 -24.29 20.74
N ARG A 105 5.47 -24.50 21.84
CA ARG A 105 4.24 -23.76 22.15
C ARG A 105 4.54 -22.28 22.42
N CYS A 106 5.54 -21.97 23.23
CA CYS A 106 5.95 -20.61 23.52
C CYS A 106 6.39 -19.85 22.26
N LEU A 107 7.17 -20.49 21.38
CA LEU A 107 7.60 -19.90 20.11
C LEU A 107 6.39 -19.58 19.21
N ARG A 108 5.45 -20.52 19.04
CA ARG A 108 4.23 -20.26 18.26
C ARG A 108 3.40 -19.11 18.82
N ASN A 109 3.22 -19.06 20.15
CA ASN A 109 2.47 -17.98 20.79
C ASN A 109 3.14 -16.62 20.58
N MET A 110 4.47 -16.57 20.65
CA MET A 110 5.23 -15.34 20.43
C MET A 110 5.19 -14.91 18.95
N GLU A 111 5.31 -15.85 18.03
CA GLU A 111 5.17 -15.61 16.59
C GLU A 111 3.78 -15.05 16.25
N GLN A 112 2.72 -15.64 16.78
CA GLN A 112 1.35 -15.14 16.61
C GLN A 112 1.19 -13.71 17.15
N LYS A 113 1.72 -13.42 18.34
CA LYS A 113 1.69 -12.06 18.90
C LYS A 113 2.41 -11.05 18.02
N LEU A 114 3.58 -11.41 17.49
CA LEU A 114 4.32 -10.53 16.58
C LEU A 114 3.56 -10.32 15.26
N GLN A 115 2.94 -11.37 14.71
CA GLN A 115 2.13 -11.26 13.51
C GLN A 115 0.93 -10.32 13.71
N HIS A 116 0.24 -10.42 14.85
CA HIS A 116 -0.84 -9.51 15.20
C HIS A 116 -0.35 -8.06 15.35
N GLU A 117 0.73 -7.82 16.09
CA GLU A 117 1.27 -6.47 16.26
C GLU A 117 1.71 -5.85 14.91
N ILE A 118 2.31 -6.64 14.02
CA ILE A 118 2.67 -6.17 12.67
C ILE A 118 1.42 -5.84 11.86
N GLN A 119 0.39 -6.67 11.94
CA GLN A 119 -0.87 -6.44 11.24
C GLN A 119 -1.56 -5.18 11.74
N ASP A 120 -1.71 -5.04 13.07
CA ASP A 120 -2.32 -3.88 13.70
C ASP A 120 -1.58 -2.58 13.33
N ARG A 121 -0.24 -2.61 13.35
CA ARG A 121 0.58 -1.46 12.91
C ARG A 121 0.37 -1.12 11.44
N ARG A 122 0.25 -2.11 10.55
CA ARG A 122 -0.03 -1.89 9.12
C ARG A 122 -1.40 -1.28 8.93
N ASP A 123 -2.40 -1.78 9.64
CA ASP A 123 -3.78 -1.30 9.53
C ASP A 123 -3.90 0.14 10.03
N ILE A 124 -3.28 0.45 11.18
CA ILE A 124 -3.21 1.83 11.71
C ILE A 124 -2.48 2.74 10.73
N SER A 125 -1.30 2.34 10.25
CA SER A 125 -0.51 3.15 9.31
C SER A 125 -1.26 3.39 8.01
N SER A 126 -1.98 2.38 7.50
CA SER A 126 -2.77 2.51 6.28
C SER A 126 -3.97 3.43 6.50
N ALA A 127 -4.65 3.34 7.64
CA ALA A 127 -5.78 4.19 7.95
C ALA A 127 -5.36 5.66 8.10
N LEU A 128 -4.26 5.93 8.80
CA LEU A 128 -3.70 7.27 8.95
C LEU A 128 -3.30 7.88 7.60
N CYS A 129 -2.56 7.13 6.78
CA CYS A 129 -2.16 7.59 5.45
C CYS A 129 -3.37 7.89 4.56
N GLN A 130 -4.43 7.07 4.65
CA GLN A 130 -5.65 7.29 3.88
C GLN A 130 -6.40 8.56 4.35
N GLU A 131 -6.41 8.83 5.65
CA GLU A 131 -7.04 10.03 6.20
C GLU A 131 -6.25 11.29 5.84
N GLU A 132 -4.93 11.27 5.97
CA GLU A 132 -4.04 12.36 5.55
C GLU A 132 -4.24 12.68 4.07
N LEU A 133 -4.26 11.66 3.21
CA LEU A 133 -4.52 11.84 1.78
C LEU A 133 -5.90 12.44 1.50
N ARG A 134 -6.94 12.02 2.23
CA ARG A 134 -8.29 12.61 2.09
C ARG A 134 -8.32 14.06 2.54
N LYS A 135 -7.62 14.39 3.63
CA LYS A 135 -7.52 15.74 4.15
C LYS A 135 -6.79 16.64 3.16
N GLU A 136 -5.63 16.23 2.68
CA GLU A 136 -4.84 16.98 1.69
C GLU A 136 -5.64 17.21 0.39
N LYS A 137 -6.40 16.21 -0.08
CA LYS A 137 -7.28 16.36 -1.24
C LYS A 137 -8.36 17.41 -1.02
N ARG A 138 -9.01 17.41 0.15
CA ARG A 138 -10.03 18.41 0.50
C ARG A 138 -9.43 19.81 0.58
N GLU A 139 -8.28 19.97 1.25
CA GLU A 139 -7.59 21.26 1.33
C GLU A 139 -7.18 21.77 -0.06
N ARG A 140 -6.73 20.88 -0.95
CA ARG A 140 -6.44 21.24 -2.34
C ARG A 140 -7.69 21.69 -3.10
N GLU A 141 -8.82 20.99 -2.92
CA GLU A 141 -10.09 21.30 -3.57
C GLU A 141 -10.65 22.64 -3.08
N GLU A 142 -10.67 22.87 -1.76
CA GLU A 142 -11.08 24.15 -1.15
C GLU A 142 -10.24 25.31 -1.68
N LEU A 143 -8.92 25.16 -1.74
CA LEU A 143 -8.02 26.19 -2.28
C LEU A 143 -8.25 26.42 -3.79
N GLU A 144 -8.57 25.38 -4.55
CA GLU A 144 -8.89 25.48 -5.98
C GLU A 144 -10.20 26.27 -6.17
N GLU A 145 -11.24 25.97 -5.37
CA GLU A 145 -12.50 26.73 -5.36
C GLU A 145 -12.31 28.20 -4.96
N GLU A 146 -11.50 28.49 -3.94
CA GLU A 146 -11.18 29.87 -3.54
C GLU A 146 -10.48 30.64 -4.65
N LYS A 147 -9.54 29.99 -5.35
CA LYS A 147 -8.84 30.60 -6.48
C LYS A 147 -9.78 30.86 -7.65
N ASP A 148 -10.66 29.92 -7.97
CA ASP A 148 -11.64 30.08 -9.03
C ASP A 148 -12.64 31.20 -8.70
N ALA A 149 -13.07 31.30 -7.43
CA ALA A 149 -13.89 32.41 -6.96
C ALA A 149 -13.17 33.77 -7.11
N ALA A 150 -11.88 33.84 -6.75
CA ALA A 150 -11.08 35.05 -6.92
C ALA A 150 -10.88 35.42 -8.40
N ILE A 151 -10.71 34.43 -9.28
CA ILE A 151 -10.63 34.65 -10.73
C ILE A 151 -11.95 35.23 -11.24
N CYS A 152 -13.08 34.65 -10.86
CA CYS A 152 -14.41 35.14 -11.24
C CYS A 152 -14.66 36.58 -10.78
N ASP A 153 -14.29 36.93 -9.54
CA ASP A 153 -14.43 38.31 -9.02
C ASP A 153 -13.59 39.31 -9.82
N LEU A 154 -12.33 38.96 -10.11
CA LEU A 154 -11.44 39.81 -10.89
C LEU A 154 -11.91 39.96 -12.35
N GLN A 155 -12.42 38.89 -12.96
CA GLN A 155 -13.00 38.93 -14.30
C GLN A 155 -14.24 39.85 -14.32
N LEU A 156 -15.15 39.69 -13.37
CA LEU A 156 -16.32 40.56 -13.25
C LEU A 156 -15.93 42.04 -13.11
N LYS A 157 -14.90 42.33 -12.31
CA LYS A 157 -14.40 43.71 -12.16
C LYS A 157 -13.82 44.26 -13.46
N LEU A 158 -13.08 43.44 -14.21
CA LEU A 158 -12.56 43.83 -15.52
C LEU A 158 -13.70 44.12 -16.50
N ASP A 159 -14.70 43.23 -16.59
CA ASP A 159 -15.86 43.40 -17.48
C ASP A 159 -16.65 44.67 -17.15
N ASN A 160 -16.83 44.96 -15.85
CA ASN A 160 -17.49 46.19 -15.41
C ASN A 160 -16.69 47.44 -15.81
N MET A 161 -15.38 47.42 -15.59
CA MET A 161 -14.52 48.54 -15.96
C MET A 161 -14.47 48.74 -17.48
N GLU A 162 -14.42 47.66 -18.26
CA GLU A 162 -14.49 47.70 -19.73
C GLU A 162 -15.79 48.34 -20.19
N THR A 163 -16.93 47.89 -19.64
CA THR A 163 -18.26 48.44 -19.94
C THR A 163 -18.35 49.93 -19.59
N ASP A 164 -17.82 50.35 -18.44
CA ASP A 164 -17.80 51.75 -18.02
C ASP A 164 -16.95 52.62 -18.96
N TYR A 165 -15.79 52.12 -19.40
CA TYR A 165 -14.94 52.83 -20.36
C TYR A 165 -15.58 52.93 -21.74
N GLU A 166 -16.15 51.85 -22.26
CA GLU A 166 -16.90 51.86 -23.52
C GLU A 166 -18.04 52.89 -23.46
N LYS A 167 -18.81 52.90 -22.37
CA LYS A 167 -19.90 53.84 -22.18
C LYS A 167 -19.43 55.29 -22.23
N ILE A 168 -18.39 55.65 -21.47
CA ILE A 168 -17.85 57.02 -21.47
C ILE A 168 -17.36 57.41 -22.86
N LEU A 169 -16.67 56.51 -23.56
CA LEU A 169 -16.18 56.75 -24.92
C LEU A 169 -17.33 57.00 -25.89
N HIS A 170 -18.35 56.13 -25.89
CA HIS A 170 -19.53 56.28 -26.74
C HIS A 170 -20.29 57.58 -26.46
N GLU A 171 -20.60 57.87 -25.18
CA GLU A 171 -21.29 59.11 -24.79
C GLU A 171 -20.52 60.37 -25.24
N THR A 172 -19.20 60.35 -25.12
CA THR A 172 -18.36 61.48 -25.53
C THR A 172 -18.33 61.65 -27.05
N LEU A 173 -18.16 60.55 -27.80
CA LEU A 173 -18.16 60.57 -29.26
C LEU A 173 -19.51 61.00 -29.83
N ASP A 174 -20.62 60.51 -29.26
CA ASP A 174 -21.97 60.87 -29.66
C ASP A 174 -22.24 62.37 -29.39
N SER A 175 -21.81 62.87 -28.23
CA SER A 175 -21.90 64.29 -27.89
C SER A 175 -21.12 65.17 -28.88
N LEU A 176 -19.87 64.83 -29.19
CA LEU A 176 -19.06 65.55 -30.17
C LEU A 176 -19.66 65.50 -31.57
N THR A 177 -20.18 64.34 -31.98
CA THR A 177 -20.84 64.16 -33.28
C THR A 177 -22.10 65.01 -33.39
N SER A 178 -22.89 65.08 -32.32
CA SER A 178 -24.05 65.96 -32.24
C SER A 178 -23.66 67.43 -32.32
N GLN A 179 -22.61 67.84 -31.61
CA GLN A 179 -22.11 69.23 -31.64
C GLN A 179 -21.63 69.63 -33.04
N LEU A 180 -20.88 68.76 -33.72
CA LEU A 180 -20.42 69.00 -35.10
C LEU A 180 -21.59 69.11 -36.08
N SER A 181 -22.63 68.29 -35.90
CA SER A 181 -23.82 68.32 -36.73
C SER A 181 -24.62 69.62 -36.53
N VAL A 182 -24.81 70.06 -35.29
CA VAL A 182 -25.46 71.34 -34.96
C VAL A 182 -24.66 72.53 -35.51
N ALA A 183 -23.33 72.53 -35.32
CA ALA A 183 -22.48 73.59 -35.84
C ALA A 183 -22.54 73.65 -37.37
N ARG A 184 -22.45 72.50 -38.03
CA ARG A 184 -22.57 72.37 -39.49
C ARG A 184 -23.91 72.90 -39.98
N GLN A 185 -25.02 72.46 -39.38
CA GLN A 185 -26.36 72.94 -39.74
C GLN A 185 -26.46 74.47 -39.58
N GLY A 186 -25.95 75.01 -38.47
CA GLY A 186 -25.95 76.46 -38.24
C GLY A 186 -25.13 77.25 -39.27
N TRP A 187 -24.08 76.68 -39.85
CA TRP A 187 -23.35 77.30 -40.97
C TRP A 187 -24.12 77.21 -42.28
N GLU A 188 -24.73 76.07 -42.58
CA GLU A 188 -25.57 75.86 -43.77
C GLU A 188 -26.79 76.80 -43.75
N ASP A 189 -27.48 76.93 -42.61
CA ASP A 189 -28.62 77.84 -42.42
C ASP A 189 -28.23 79.31 -42.58
N ARG A 190 -27.08 79.74 -42.04
CA ARG A 190 -26.58 81.11 -42.24
C ARG A 190 -26.19 81.36 -43.68
N SER A 191 -25.56 80.39 -44.33
CA SER A 191 -25.14 80.50 -45.74
C SER A 191 -26.35 80.61 -46.67
N THR A 192 -27.38 79.80 -46.46
CA THR A 192 -28.64 79.87 -47.21
C THR A 192 -29.35 81.18 -46.97
N SER A 193 -29.57 81.57 -45.70
CA SER A 193 -30.17 82.86 -45.35
C SER A 193 -29.43 84.06 -45.98
N LEU A 194 -28.09 84.06 -45.96
CA LEU A 194 -27.29 85.11 -46.60
C LEU A 194 -27.54 85.16 -48.12
N HIS A 195 -27.55 84.00 -48.78
CA HIS A 195 -27.81 83.91 -50.21
C HIS A 195 -29.24 84.37 -50.57
N GLU A 196 -30.24 83.97 -49.79
CA GLU A 196 -31.63 84.44 -49.90
C GLU A 196 -31.71 85.98 -49.78
N ASN A 197 -31.07 86.56 -48.75
CA ASN A 197 -31.08 88.01 -48.52
C ASN A 197 -30.47 88.78 -49.70
N TYR A 198 -29.32 88.32 -50.22
CA TYR A 198 -28.70 88.95 -51.38
C TYR A 198 -29.55 88.82 -52.64
N LYS A 199 -30.15 87.65 -52.86
CA LYS A 199 -31.07 87.44 -53.98
C LYS A 199 -32.25 88.40 -53.91
N GLN A 200 -32.86 88.56 -52.74
CA GLN A 200 -33.96 89.49 -52.53
C GLN A 200 -33.54 90.95 -52.78
N ALA A 201 -32.40 91.38 -52.22
CA ALA A 201 -31.89 92.72 -52.43
C ALA A 201 -31.63 93.02 -53.92
N LEU A 202 -31.08 92.06 -54.68
CA LEU A 202 -30.90 92.22 -56.13
C LEU A 202 -32.22 92.35 -56.88
N SER A 203 -33.23 91.56 -56.52
CA SER A 203 -34.58 91.66 -57.08
C SER A 203 -35.24 93.01 -56.80
N GLU A 204 -35.01 93.63 -55.64
CA GLU A 204 -35.50 94.98 -55.31
C GLU A 204 -34.95 96.06 -56.25
N PHE A 205 -33.73 95.88 -56.78
CA PHE A 205 -33.12 96.77 -57.77
C PHE A 205 -33.49 96.41 -59.23
N GLY A 206 -34.35 95.41 -59.45
CA GLY A 206 -34.77 94.98 -60.79
C GLY A 206 -33.75 94.11 -61.54
N LEU A 207 -32.72 93.61 -60.84
CA LEU A 207 -31.70 92.71 -61.40
C LEU A 207 -32.05 91.27 -61.02
N ASN A 208 -32.48 90.46 -61.99
CA ASN A 208 -32.70 89.04 -61.76
C ASN A 208 -31.38 88.27 -61.85
N ALA A 209 -31.11 87.43 -60.86
CA ALA A 209 -29.91 86.59 -60.80
C ALA A 209 -29.80 85.53 -61.93
N LEU A 210 -30.82 85.41 -62.79
CA LEU A 210 -30.84 84.54 -63.97
C LEU A 210 -30.49 85.27 -65.28
N ASP A 211 -30.40 86.60 -65.26
CA ASP A 211 -30.10 87.44 -66.44
C ASP A 211 -28.61 87.83 -66.56
N VAL A 212 -27.75 87.27 -65.70
CA VAL A 212 -26.28 87.42 -65.72
C VAL A 212 -25.62 86.06 -65.92
#